data_AF-A0A1F1UDY2-F1
#
_entry.id   AF-A0A1F1UDY2-F1
#
_cell.length_a   1.000
_cell.length_b   1.000
_cell.length_c   1.000
_cell.angle_alpha   90.00
_cell.angle_beta   90.00
_cell.angle_gamma   90.00
#
_symmetry.space_group_name_H-M   'P 1'
#
loop_
_entity.id
_entity.type
_entity.pdbx_description
1 polymer ?
#
loop_
_entity_poly.entity_id
_entity_poly.type
_entity_poly.pdbx_seq_one_letter_code
_entity_poly.pdbx_strand_id
1 'polypeptide(L)'
;MKKIWAGAGVAAILSLIIIVGIVFVVKYWPPSESAEQRTRVSDELVASSRAFMDDDGWLLNPEQITAGAQVTTVSRIDTALLFANLLGERTREVFTDQTIENLQTSFNEIELPISVRLNAAAALVLAGENPSQAQRDLARQAMNEYGSKVTLDTLPDYLNDASAATIIEPGISLAKLISFDPGSNPVDQKIAASALVDVHLFANQEEVSGMFPRLQAEMLTWIRGKAKSVDQFMYAAAALPNSSVVQLTQDDLKSISREKDSWKKCPGYPGFVLVSKTQDLGCSLNMTVIAQKAV
;
A
#
# COMPACT_ATOMS: atom_id res chain seq x y z
N MET A 1 -2.36 27.82 22.90
CA MET A 1 -2.72 26.45 23.30
C MET A 1 -1.82 25.50 22.52
N LYS A 2 -0.82 24.95 23.20
CA LYS A 2 0.20 24.02 22.67
C LYS A 2 0.06 22.74 23.51
N LYS A 3 0.25 21.59 22.86
CA LYS A 3 0.16 20.20 23.36
C LYS A 3 -1.18 19.55 23.01
N ILE A 4 -1.12 18.26 22.63
CA ILE A 4 -2.09 17.45 21.84
C ILE A 4 -1.98 17.85 20.34
N TRP A 5 -1.28 17.16 19.43
CA TRP A 5 -1.47 15.78 18.95
C TRP A 5 -0.16 15.19 18.36
N ALA A 6 0.87 15.06 19.19
CA ALA A 6 2.08 14.29 18.86
C ALA A 6 1.82 12.76 18.67
N GLY A 7 0.56 12.33 18.61
CA GLY A 7 0.15 10.93 18.43
C GLY A 7 -0.31 10.55 17.02
N ALA A 8 -0.61 11.52 16.14
CA ALA A 8 -1.16 11.24 14.81
C ALA A 8 -0.11 10.86 13.74
N GLY A 9 1.15 11.27 13.94
CA GLY A 9 2.25 11.04 13.00
C GLY A 9 2.72 9.58 12.89
N VAL A 10 2.35 8.73 13.86
CA VAL A 10 2.70 7.30 13.85
C VAL A 10 1.63 6.47 13.11
N ALA A 11 0.38 6.95 13.09
CA ALA A 11 -0.72 6.27 12.39
C ALA A 11 -0.66 6.47 10.86
N ALA A 12 -0.20 7.64 10.39
CA ALA A 12 -0.10 7.97 8.96
C ALA A 12 1.00 7.21 8.19
N ILE A 13 1.98 6.65 8.90
CA ILE A 13 3.07 5.83 8.31
C ILE A 13 2.54 4.47 7.83
N LEU A 14 1.36 4.06 8.32
CA LEU A 14 0.77 2.74 8.14
C LEU A 14 -0.21 2.63 6.95
N SER A 15 -0.54 3.68 6.20
CA SER A 15 -1.62 3.61 5.19
C SER A 15 -1.14 3.50 3.72
N LEU A 16 0.18 3.56 3.46
CA LEU A 16 0.75 3.97 2.16
C LEU A 16 1.06 2.85 1.13
N ILE A 17 0.56 1.62 1.29
CA ILE A 17 1.27 0.46 0.72
C ILE A 17 0.59 -0.28 -0.45
N ILE A 18 -0.62 0.07 -0.87
CA ILE A 18 -1.56 -1.05 -1.05
C ILE A 18 -2.05 -1.40 -2.47
N ILE A 19 -1.95 -0.60 -3.56
CA ILE A 19 -2.73 -0.95 -4.79
C ILE A 19 -1.96 -0.86 -6.12
N VAL A 20 -1.33 -1.94 -6.60
CA VAL A 20 -0.89 -2.10 -8.01
C VAL A 20 -1.00 -3.56 -8.44
N GLY A 21 -1.88 -3.87 -9.38
CA GLY A 21 -1.89 -5.20 -9.99
C GLY A 21 -3.13 -5.46 -10.82
N ILE A 22 -3.13 -5.04 -12.08
CA ILE A 22 -3.72 -5.74 -13.23
C ILE A 22 -3.30 -4.99 -14.50
N VAL A 23 -2.80 -5.75 -15.48
CA VAL A 23 -2.26 -5.38 -16.82
C VAL A 23 -0.78 -4.96 -16.85
N PHE A 24 0.16 -5.92 -16.86
CA PHE A 24 1.34 -5.98 -17.79
C PHE A 24 2.29 -7.19 -17.62
N VAL A 25 1.88 -8.34 -17.06
CA VAL A 25 2.77 -9.52 -16.87
C VAL A 25 2.38 -10.74 -17.72
N VAL A 26 2.13 -10.54 -19.03
CA VAL A 26 1.85 -11.66 -19.97
C VAL A 26 2.93 -11.88 -21.02
N LYS A 27 3.97 -11.03 -21.13
CA LYS A 27 4.92 -11.12 -22.27
C LYS A 27 6.33 -11.64 -21.98
N TYR A 28 6.72 -11.91 -20.73
CA TYR A 28 8.09 -12.38 -20.42
C TYR A 28 8.21 -13.58 -19.49
N TRP A 29 7.13 -14.34 -19.25
CA TRP A 29 7.22 -15.60 -18.49
C TRP A 29 6.44 -16.72 -19.18
N PRO A 30 7.11 -17.61 -19.96
CA PRO A 30 6.50 -18.85 -20.42
C PRO A 30 6.62 -19.96 -19.33
N PRO A 31 5.84 -21.05 -19.44
CA PRO A 31 4.92 -21.46 -18.38
C PRO A 31 5.21 -22.84 -17.76
N SER A 32 4.81 -23.00 -16.48
CA SER A 32 4.43 -24.27 -15.80
C SER A 32 3.95 -23.86 -14.40
N GLU A 33 2.80 -24.21 -13.83
CA GLU A 33 1.75 -25.18 -14.11
C GLU A 33 0.55 -24.76 -13.25
N SER A 34 -0.65 -25.04 -13.74
CA SER A 34 -1.94 -25.10 -13.02
C SER A 34 -2.61 -23.77 -12.59
N ALA A 35 -3.94 -23.78 -12.73
CA ALA A 35 -4.85 -22.65 -12.62
C ALA A 35 -5.05 -22.09 -11.20
N GLU A 36 -4.22 -22.50 -10.23
CA GLU A 36 -4.18 -21.95 -8.85
C GLU A 36 -3.45 -20.60 -8.78
N GLN A 37 -2.80 -20.16 -9.85
CA GLN A 37 -1.99 -18.92 -9.85
C GLN A 37 -2.76 -17.62 -10.18
N ARG A 38 -4.10 -17.63 -10.30
CA ARG A 38 -4.86 -16.41 -10.66
C ARG A 38 -5.25 -15.52 -9.47
N THR A 39 -5.10 -15.98 -8.24
CA THR A 39 -5.20 -15.14 -7.04
C THR A 39 -4.04 -15.50 -6.11
N ARG A 40 -2.93 -14.76 -6.13
CA ARG A 40 -1.74 -15.02 -5.27
C ARG A 40 -2.00 -14.81 -3.75
N VAL A 41 -3.24 -14.91 -3.29
CA VAL A 41 -3.65 -14.72 -1.89
C VAL A 41 -3.97 -16.08 -1.29
N SER A 42 -3.11 -16.55 -0.39
CA SER A 42 -3.22 -17.88 0.22
C SER A 42 -4.44 -17.98 1.16
N ASP A 43 -5.00 -19.19 1.31
CA ASP A 43 -6.04 -19.44 2.31
C ASP A 43 -5.59 -19.09 3.73
N GLU A 44 -4.30 -19.29 4.01
CA GLU A 44 -3.65 -18.90 5.24
C GLU A 44 -3.77 -17.39 5.51
N LEU A 45 -3.61 -16.57 4.48
CA LEU A 45 -3.73 -15.12 4.55
C LEU A 45 -5.18 -14.68 4.72
N VAL A 46 -6.12 -15.30 3.99
CA VAL A 46 -7.56 -15.05 4.14
C VAL A 46 -8.03 -15.41 5.56
N ALA A 47 -7.65 -16.59 6.05
CA ALA A 47 -7.98 -17.03 7.41
C ALA A 47 -7.36 -16.12 8.47
N SER A 48 -6.08 -15.75 8.31
CA SER A 48 -5.42 -14.81 9.22
C SER A 48 -6.09 -13.45 9.20
N SER A 49 -6.60 -13.00 8.06
CA SER A 49 -7.28 -11.71 7.92
C SER A 49 -8.64 -11.68 8.62
N ARG A 50 -9.42 -12.76 8.54
CA ARG A 50 -10.68 -12.89 9.27
C ARG A 50 -10.49 -12.78 10.78
N ALA A 51 -9.36 -13.25 11.30
CA ALA A 51 -9.08 -13.19 12.74
C ALA A 51 -8.80 -11.76 13.26
N PHE A 52 -8.67 -10.78 12.37
CA PHE A 52 -8.59 -9.35 12.70
C PHE A 52 -9.92 -8.62 12.53
N MET A 53 -11.00 -9.33 12.21
CA MET A 53 -12.34 -8.75 12.21
C MET A 53 -12.86 -8.66 13.65
N ASP A 54 -13.34 -7.49 14.03
CA ASP A 54 -14.02 -7.23 15.29
C ASP A 54 -15.53 -7.57 15.17
N ASP A 55 -16.22 -7.70 16.31
CA ASP A 55 -17.64 -8.08 16.36
C ASP A 55 -18.55 -7.03 15.69
N ASP A 56 -18.08 -5.79 15.55
CA ASP A 56 -18.79 -4.69 14.88
C ASP A 56 -18.57 -4.65 13.36
N GLY A 57 -17.88 -5.65 12.80
CA GLY A 57 -17.61 -5.78 11.37
C GLY A 57 -16.48 -4.91 10.86
N TRP A 58 -15.70 -4.25 11.73
CA TRP A 58 -14.48 -3.56 11.34
C TRP A 58 -13.24 -4.44 11.43
N LEU A 59 -12.29 -4.20 10.52
CA LEU A 59 -10.96 -4.79 10.59
C LEU A 59 -10.06 -3.96 11.50
N LEU A 60 -9.29 -4.66 12.33
CA LEU A 60 -8.32 -4.07 13.23
C LEU A 60 -6.91 -4.21 12.68
N ASN A 61 -6.12 -3.15 12.74
CA ASN A 61 -4.74 -3.18 12.28
C ASN A 61 -3.88 -3.92 13.33
N PRO A 62 -3.19 -5.03 12.97
CA PRO A 62 -2.32 -5.76 13.90
C PRO A 62 -1.24 -4.88 14.53
N GLU A 63 -0.72 -3.89 13.80
CA GLU A 63 0.31 -2.96 14.30
C GLU A 63 -0.26 -2.03 15.36
N GLN A 64 -1.50 -1.58 15.18
CA GLN A 64 -2.18 -0.71 16.14
C GLN A 64 -2.56 -1.46 17.40
N ILE A 65 -3.07 -2.69 17.26
CA ILE A 65 -3.40 -3.56 18.40
C ILE A 65 -2.15 -3.80 19.25
N THR A 66 -1.04 -4.18 18.60
CA THR A 66 0.21 -4.50 19.32
C THR A 66 0.87 -3.28 19.94
N ALA A 67 0.73 -2.10 19.34
CA ALA A 67 1.22 -0.84 19.88
C ALA A 67 0.30 -0.20 20.94
N GLY A 68 -0.89 -0.75 21.19
CA GLY A 68 -1.88 -0.16 22.09
C GLY A 68 -2.42 1.19 21.60
N ALA A 69 -2.42 1.43 20.29
CA ALA A 69 -2.89 2.68 19.71
C ALA A 69 -4.42 2.78 19.76
N GLN A 70 -4.93 4.00 19.84
CA GLN A 70 -6.37 4.24 19.78
C GLN A 70 -6.91 3.90 18.38
N VAL A 71 -7.93 3.05 18.34
CA VAL A 71 -8.65 2.72 17.11
C VAL A 71 -9.68 3.81 16.84
N THR A 72 -9.62 4.40 15.64
CA THR A 72 -10.50 5.48 15.18
C THR A 72 -11.24 5.05 13.91
N THR A 73 -12.29 5.77 13.53
CA THR A 73 -12.99 5.53 12.25
C THR A 73 -12.04 5.64 11.06
N VAL A 74 -11.17 6.67 11.05
CA VAL A 74 -10.15 6.87 10.01
C VAL A 74 -9.24 5.65 9.92
N SER A 75 -8.68 5.19 11.05
CA SER A 75 -7.77 4.05 11.04
C SER A 75 -8.46 2.74 10.64
N ARG A 76 -9.75 2.57 10.97
CA ARG A 76 -10.55 1.41 10.55
C ARG A 76 -10.81 1.40 9.04
N ILE A 77 -11.12 2.56 8.45
CA ILE A 77 -11.30 2.71 6.99
C ILE A 77 -10.00 2.44 6.26
N ASP A 78 -8.90 3.04 6.72
CA ASP A 78 -7.57 2.79 6.15
C ASP A 78 -7.25 1.29 6.25
N THR A 79 -7.48 0.68 7.41
CA THR A 79 -7.28 -0.77 7.60
C THR A 79 -8.13 -1.60 6.64
N ALA A 80 -9.40 -1.25 6.45
CA ALA A 80 -10.25 -1.94 5.48
C ALA A 80 -9.67 -1.83 4.06
N LEU A 81 -9.34 -0.62 3.59
CA LEU A 81 -8.68 -0.47 2.29
C LEU A 81 -7.38 -1.28 2.24
N LEU A 82 -6.60 -1.29 3.32
CA LEU A 82 -5.35 -2.03 3.40
C LEU A 82 -5.56 -3.54 3.16
N PHE A 83 -6.51 -4.14 3.90
CA PHE A 83 -6.89 -5.54 3.72
C PHE A 83 -7.49 -5.81 2.34
N ALA A 84 -8.31 -4.91 1.80
CA ALA A 84 -8.94 -5.10 0.51
C ALA A 84 -7.92 -5.31 -0.61
N ASN A 85 -6.76 -4.65 -0.56
CA ASN A 85 -5.76 -4.87 -1.60
C ASN A 85 -4.78 -5.99 -1.29
N LEU A 86 -4.55 -6.28 -0.02
CA LEU A 86 -3.87 -7.52 0.38
C LEU A 86 -4.64 -8.76 -0.14
N LEU A 87 -5.97 -8.70 -0.09
CA LEU A 87 -6.86 -9.81 -0.45
C LEU A 87 -7.27 -9.81 -1.92
N GLY A 88 -7.21 -8.66 -2.59
CA GLY A 88 -7.59 -8.51 -4.00
C GLY A 88 -9.01 -9.02 -4.26
N GLU A 89 -9.16 -9.88 -5.26
CA GLU A 89 -10.46 -10.50 -5.61
C GLU A 89 -11.09 -11.31 -4.46
N ARG A 90 -10.28 -11.77 -3.49
CA ARG A 90 -10.76 -12.53 -2.31
C ARG A 90 -11.25 -11.64 -1.17
N THR A 91 -11.32 -10.32 -1.35
CA THR A 91 -11.78 -9.38 -0.31
C THR A 91 -13.15 -9.78 0.26
N ARG A 92 -14.08 -10.25 -0.58
CA ARG A 92 -15.41 -10.69 -0.15
C ARG A 92 -15.44 -11.94 0.71
N GLU A 93 -14.36 -12.70 0.75
CA GLU A 93 -14.26 -13.81 1.68
C GLU A 93 -13.99 -13.36 3.11
N VAL A 94 -13.57 -12.10 3.31
CA VAL A 94 -13.26 -11.52 4.62
C VAL A 94 -14.27 -10.44 4.99
N PHE A 95 -14.62 -9.55 4.05
CA PHE A 95 -15.55 -8.45 4.31
C PHE A 95 -16.96 -8.98 4.51
N THR A 96 -17.54 -8.69 5.66
CA THR A 96 -18.92 -9.05 5.99
C THR A 96 -19.89 -8.01 5.42
N ASP A 97 -21.19 -8.34 5.36
CA ASP A 97 -22.21 -7.34 5.01
C ASP A 97 -22.18 -6.13 5.95
N GLN A 98 -21.86 -6.34 7.23
CA GLN A 98 -21.68 -5.26 8.20
C GLN A 98 -20.48 -4.38 7.85
N THR A 99 -19.36 -4.97 7.41
CA THR A 99 -18.18 -4.21 6.93
C THR A 99 -18.57 -3.30 5.76
N ILE A 100 -19.38 -3.81 4.84
CA ILE A 100 -19.85 -3.06 3.68
C ILE A 100 -20.79 -1.92 4.07
N GLU A 101 -21.75 -2.17 4.95
CA GLU A 101 -22.65 -1.14 5.49
C GLU A 101 -21.87 -0.03 6.20
N ASN A 102 -20.87 -0.41 7.00
CA ASN A 102 -20.00 0.52 7.71
C ASN A 102 -19.19 1.42 6.76
N LEU A 103 -18.65 0.85 5.68
CA LEU A 103 -17.93 1.59 4.64
C LEU A 103 -18.86 2.51 3.84
N GLN A 104 -20.08 2.06 3.52
CA GLN A 104 -21.09 2.89 2.86
C GLN A 104 -21.51 4.07 3.75
N THR A 105 -21.72 3.83 5.04
CA THR A 105 -22.03 4.87 6.02
C THR A 105 -20.91 5.90 6.08
N SER A 106 -19.66 5.44 6.16
CA SER A 106 -18.49 6.31 6.20
C SER A 106 -18.33 7.14 4.92
N PHE A 107 -18.57 6.57 3.74
CA PHE A 107 -18.56 7.33 2.49
C PHE A 107 -19.60 8.46 2.46
N ASN A 108 -20.77 8.22 3.05
CA ASN A 108 -21.88 9.18 3.11
C ASN A 108 -21.74 10.24 4.21
N GLU A 109 -20.80 10.08 5.14
CA GLU A 109 -20.57 11.01 6.24
C GLU A 109 -19.77 12.24 5.77
N ILE A 110 -20.47 13.34 5.48
CA ILE A 110 -19.90 14.56 4.87
C ILE A 110 -18.84 15.22 5.76
N GLU A 111 -18.92 15.05 7.08
CA GLU A 111 -17.95 15.60 8.04
C GLU A 111 -16.59 14.90 7.99
N LEU A 112 -16.49 13.71 7.37
CA LEU A 112 -15.22 13.04 7.17
C LEU A 112 -14.40 13.71 6.05
N PRO A 113 -13.06 13.77 6.20
CA PRO A 113 -12.18 14.27 5.13
C PRO A 113 -12.41 13.53 3.81
N ILE A 114 -12.23 14.23 2.69
CA ILE A 114 -12.40 13.67 1.34
C ILE A 114 -11.57 12.41 1.16
N SER A 115 -10.30 12.42 1.57
CA SER A 115 -9.39 11.27 1.49
C SER A 115 -9.92 10.03 2.22
N VAL A 116 -10.53 10.20 3.39
CA VAL A 116 -11.11 9.11 4.18
C VAL A 116 -12.35 8.52 3.48
N ARG A 117 -13.22 9.40 2.97
CA ARG A 117 -14.41 8.98 2.21
C ARG A 117 -14.02 8.28 0.91
N LEU A 118 -12.94 8.72 0.28
CA LEU A 118 -12.38 8.11 -0.92
C LEU A 118 -11.80 6.73 -0.62
N ASN A 119 -11.07 6.58 0.49
CA ASN A 119 -10.55 5.27 0.94
C ASN A 119 -11.69 4.28 1.22
N ALA A 120 -12.78 4.72 1.86
CA ALA A 120 -13.96 3.89 2.07
C ALA A 120 -14.61 3.45 0.74
N ALA A 121 -14.73 4.37 -0.22
CA ALA A 121 -15.26 4.05 -1.55
C ALA A 121 -14.36 3.07 -2.31
N ALA A 122 -13.04 3.24 -2.27
CA ALA A 122 -12.11 2.32 -2.91
C ALA A 122 -12.17 0.90 -2.29
N ALA A 123 -12.29 0.80 -0.96
CA ALA A 123 -12.45 -0.48 -0.28
C ALA A 123 -13.74 -1.20 -0.70
N LEU A 124 -14.85 -0.47 -0.88
CA LEU A 124 -16.10 -1.02 -1.42
C LEU A 124 -15.91 -1.58 -2.83
N VAL A 125 -15.22 -0.84 -3.71
CA VAL A 125 -14.98 -1.27 -5.10
C VAL A 125 -14.11 -2.53 -5.15
N LEU A 126 -13.08 -2.62 -4.32
CA LEU A 126 -12.24 -3.83 -4.20
C LEU A 126 -12.99 -5.01 -3.59
N ALA A 127 -13.98 -4.74 -2.74
CA ALA A 127 -14.94 -5.74 -2.33
C ALA A 127 -15.94 -6.09 -3.46
N GLY A 128 -15.78 -5.62 -4.69
CA GLY A 128 -16.63 -5.99 -5.82
C GLY A 128 -17.93 -5.19 -5.92
N GLU A 129 -18.10 -4.10 -5.15
CA GLU A 129 -19.19 -3.15 -5.42
C GLU A 129 -18.89 -2.35 -6.69
N ASN A 130 -19.92 -2.05 -7.48
CA ASN A 130 -19.75 -1.15 -8.61
C ASN A 130 -19.69 0.30 -8.11
N PRO A 131 -18.68 1.10 -8.52
CA PRO A 131 -18.59 2.48 -8.09
C PRO A 131 -19.76 3.31 -8.62
N SER A 132 -20.48 3.95 -7.69
CA SER A 132 -21.56 4.89 -7.96
C SER A 132 -21.07 6.19 -8.58
N GLN A 133 -21.98 6.96 -9.18
CA GLN A 133 -21.63 8.26 -9.76
C GLN A 133 -21.06 9.23 -8.71
N ALA A 134 -21.63 9.26 -7.51
CA ALA A 134 -21.14 10.10 -6.41
C ALA A 134 -19.71 9.77 -5.98
N GLN A 135 -19.33 8.48 -5.98
CA GLN A 135 -17.96 8.06 -5.67
C GLN A 135 -16.98 8.50 -6.77
N ARG A 136 -17.37 8.37 -8.04
CA ARG A 136 -16.57 8.86 -9.17
C ARG A 136 -16.40 10.38 -9.12
N ASP A 137 -17.46 11.11 -8.80
CA ASP A 137 -17.39 12.57 -8.69
C ASP A 137 -16.50 13.01 -7.53
N LEU A 138 -16.53 12.30 -6.39
CA LEU A 138 -15.60 12.52 -5.27
C LEU A 138 -14.14 12.25 -5.69
N ALA A 139 -13.88 11.18 -6.44
CA ALA A 139 -12.55 10.87 -6.97
C ALA A 139 -12.03 12.00 -7.88
N ARG A 140 -12.86 12.48 -8.81
CA ARG A 140 -12.51 13.62 -9.68
C ARG A 140 -12.28 14.90 -8.88
N GLN A 141 -13.11 15.17 -7.87
CA GLN A 141 -12.95 16.31 -6.99
C GLN A 141 -11.58 16.28 -6.31
N ALA A 142 -11.21 15.16 -5.67
CA ALA A 142 -9.93 14.99 -4.99
C ALA A 142 -8.75 15.19 -5.97
N MET A 143 -8.80 14.56 -7.15
CA MET A 143 -7.72 14.68 -8.13
C MET A 143 -7.57 16.09 -8.71
N ASN A 144 -8.66 16.86 -8.80
CA ASN A 144 -8.60 18.25 -9.26
C ASN A 144 -7.86 19.18 -8.28
N GLU A 145 -7.77 18.84 -6.98
CA GLU A 145 -7.08 19.66 -5.97
C GLU A 145 -5.56 19.74 -6.22
N TYR A 146 -4.98 18.67 -6.77
CA TYR A 146 -3.54 18.61 -7.09
C TYR A 146 -3.20 19.27 -8.43
N GLY A 147 -4.20 19.50 -9.29
CA GLY A 147 -3.99 20.02 -10.63
C GLY A 147 -3.13 19.09 -11.49
N SER A 148 -2.30 19.67 -12.38
CA SER A 148 -1.49 18.89 -13.33
C SER A 148 -0.11 18.48 -12.81
N LYS A 149 0.29 18.94 -11.61
CA LYS A 149 1.66 18.82 -11.10
C LYS A 149 1.68 18.57 -9.60
N VAL A 150 2.44 17.57 -9.19
CA VAL A 150 2.65 17.20 -7.78
C VAL A 150 4.09 17.49 -7.40
N THR A 151 4.29 18.09 -6.24
CA THR A 151 5.60 18.40 -5.64
C THR A 151 5.88 17.50 -4.44
N LEU A 152 7.11 17.52 -3.91
CA LEU A 152 7.48 16.77 -2.70
C LEU A 152 6.49 16.98 -1.53
N ASP A 153 6.06 18.23 -1.31
CA ASP A 153 5.19 18.59 -0.19
C ASP A 153 3.78 17.98 -0.30
N THR A 154 3.29 17.84 -1.52
CA THR A 154 1.93 17.33 -1.83
C THR A 154 1.91 15.85 -2.18
N LEU A 155 3.08 15.24 -2.38
CA LEU A 155 3.23 13.89 -2.90
C LEU A 155 2.62 12.81 -1.97
N PRO A 156 2.76 12.87 -0.64
CA PRO A 156 2.14 11.87 0.23
C PRO A 156 0.61 11.85 0.11
N ASP A 157 -0.02 13.02 0.18
CA ASP A 157 -1.48 13.15 0.08
C ASP A 157 -1.96 12.75 -1.32
N TYR A 158 -1.24 13.17 -2.36
CA TYR A 158 -1.51 12.76 -3.74
C TYR A 158 -1.49 11.24 -3.91
N LEU A 159 -0.47 10.55 -3.38
CA LEU A 159 -0.37 9.10 -3.53
C LEU A 159 -1.53 8.38 -2.85
N ASN A 160 -1.96 8.85 -1.68
CA ASN A 160 -3.14 8.32 -0.99
C ASN A 160 -4.40 8.48 -1.86
N ASP A 161 -4.65 9.70 -2.32
CA ASP A 161 -5.89 10.00 -3.04
C ASP A 161 -5.89 9.39 -4.44
N ALA A 162 -4.78 9.47 -5.18
CA ALA A 162 -4.66 8.89 -6.52
C ALA A 162 -4.81 7.37 -6.50
N SER A 163 -4.28 6.69 -5.47
CA SER A 163 -4.44 5.24 -5.33
C SER A 163 -5.92 4.87 -5.16
N ALA A 164 -6.65 5.54 -4.26
CA ALA A 164 -8.07 5.30 -4.08
C ALA A 164 -8.91 5.72 -5.30
N ALA A 165 -8.58 6.86 -5.91
CA ALA A 165 -9.29 7.41 -7.05
C ALA A 165 -9.19 6.53 -8.30
N THR A 166 -8.02 5.96 -8.59
CA THR A 166 -7.81 5.08 -9.76
C THR A 166 -8.55 3.75 -9.68
N ILE A 167 -8.87 3.27 -8.47
CA ILE A 167 -9.72 2.09 -8.27
C ILE A 167 -11.16 2.40 -8.61
N ILE A 168 -11.64 3.54 -8.13
CA ILE A 168 -13.01 4.01 -8.34
C ILE A 168 -13.22 4.39 -9.82
N GLU A 169 -12.24 5.07 -10.41
CA GLU A 169 -12.25 5.54 -11.78
C GLU A 169 -10.90 5.29 -12.47
N PRO A 170 -10.72 4.12 -13.12
CA PRO A 170 -9.45 3.75 -13.77
C PRO A 170 -8.98 4.69 -14.89
N GLY A 171 -9.86 5.53 -15.43
CA GLY A 171 -9.56 6.52 -16.46
C GLY A 171 -9.34 7.94 -15.94
N ILE A 172 -9.19 8.12 -14.63
CA ILE A 172 -9.05 9.46 -14.03
C ILE A 172 -7.76 10.15 -14.49
N SER A 173 -7.82 11.48 -14.60
CA SER A 173 -6.65 12.27 -14.97
C SER A 173 -5.65 12.30 -13.81
N LEU A 174 -4.41 11.90 -14.10
CA LEU A 174 -3.31 11.85 -13.14
C LEU A 174 -2.40 13.06 -13.31
N ALA A 175 -1.77 13.48 -12.21
CA ALA A 175 -0.81 14.57 -12.21
C ALA A 175 0.59 14.09 -12.61
N LYS A 176 1.44 15.03 -13.02
CA LYS A 176 2.87 14.77 -13.26
C LYS A 176 3.66 15.04 -11.99
N LEU A 177 4.55 14.12 -11.61
CA LEU A 177 5.50 14.39 -10.54
C LEU A 177 6.58 15.35 -11.02
N ILE A 178 6.81 16.41 -10.25
CA ILE A 178 7.94 17.32 -10.44
C ILE A 178 9.18 16.72 -9.80
N SER A 179 10.28 16.70 -10.56
CA SER A 179 11.57 16.17 -10.07
C SER A 179 12.07 16.90 -8.83
N PHE A 180 12.56 16.12 -7.88
CA PHE A 180 13.22 16.58 -6.66
C PHE A 180 14.37 15.62 -6.30
N ASP A 181 15.32 16.08 -5.49
CA ASP A 181 16.38 15.23 -4.94
C ASP A 181 16.04 14.85 -3.49
N PRO A 182 15.78 13.57 -3.17
CA PRO A 182 15.51 13.15 -1.79
C PRO A 182 16.73 13.24 -0.85
N GLY A 183 17.93 13.52 -1.37
CA GLY A 183 19.09 13.73 -0.51
C GLY A 183 19.46 12.49 0.32
N SER A 184 19.82 12.75 1.57
CA SER A 184 20.06 11.74 2.61
C SER A 184 18.96 11.74 3.68
N ASN A 185 17.88 12.51 3.48
CA ASN A 185 16.77 12.58 4.42
C ASN A 185 15.96 11.28 4.32
N PRO A 186 15.85 10.48 5.40
CA PRO A 186 15.11 9.22 5.35
C PRO A 186 13.63 9.37 4.99
N VAL A 187 13.01 10.50 5.34
CA VAL A 187 11.60 10.78 5.03
C VAL A 187 11.45 11.03 3.53
N ASP A 188 12.26 11.91 2.96
CA ASP A 188 12.19 12.24 1.53
C ASP A 188 12.60 11.05 0.66
N GLN A 189 13.56 10.24 1.11
CA GLN A 189 13.92 8.97 0.46
C GLN A 189 12.77 7.98 0.46
N LYS A 190 12.02 7.86 1.56
CA LYS A 190 10.82 7.02 1.61
C LYS A 190 9.75 7.53 0.67
N ILE A 191 9.50 8.84 0.63
CA ILE A 191 8.52 9.46 -0.28
C ILE A 191 8.92 9.21 -1.75
N ALA A 192 10.20 9.40 -2.10
CA ALA A 192 10.72 9.11 -3.44
C ALA A 192 10.62 7.62 -3.80
N ALA A 193 10.91 6.73 -2.85
CA ALA A 193 10.72 5.29 -3.05
C ALA A 193 9.25 4.93 -3.28
N SER A 194 8.31 5.53 -2.55
CA SER A 194 6.87 5.33 -2.78
C SER A 194 6.43 5.79 -4.16
N ALA A 195 6.95 6.92 -4.66
CA ALA A 195 6.70 7.34 -6.03
C ALA A 195 7.20 6.31 -7.06
N LEU A 196 8.31 5.60 -6.77
CA LEU A 196 8.79 4.49 -7.60
C LEU A 196 7.99 3.19 -7.42
N VAL A 197 7.39 2.94 -6.25
CA VAL A 197 6.46 1.81 -6.09
C VAL A 197 5.21 2.05 -6.93
N ASP A 198 4.69 3.28 -6.91
CA ASP A 198 3.41 3.62 -7.52
C ASP A 198 3.56 4.49 -8.79
N VAL A 199 4.55 4.19 -9.64
CA VAL A 199 4.85 4.98 -10.86
C VAL A 199 3.64 5.15 -11.80
N HIS A 200 2.73 4.17 -11.80
CA HIS A 200 1.50 4.16 -12.60
C HIS A 200 0.48 5.20 -12.15
N LEU A 201 0.62 5.77 -10.95
CA LEU A 201 -0.22 6.87 -10.45
C LEU A 201 0.21 8.23 -10.99
N PHE A 202 1.16 8.29 -11.92
CA PHE A 202 1.61 9.55 -12.52
C PHE A 202 1.41 9.58 -14.02
N ALA A 203 1.00 10.74 -14.54
CA ALA A 203 0.90 10.95 -15.99
C ALA A 203 2.27 10.96 -16.71
N ASN A 204 3.38 11.04 -15.97
CA ASN A 204 4.74 10.95 -16.49
C ASN A 204 5.49 9.71 -15.95
N GLN A 205 4.82 8.56 -15.91
CA GLN A 205 5.35 7.27 -15.41
C GLN A 205 6.80 6.98 -15.85
N GLU A 206 7.10 7.08 -17.15
CA GLU A 206 8.44 6.79 -17.69
C GLU A 206 9.53 7.72 -17.11
N GLU A 207 9.20 9.00 -16.88
CA GLU A 207 10.12 9.97 -16.27
C GLU A 207 10.33 9.63 -14.78
N VAL A 208 9.26 9.27 -14.06
CA VAL A 208 9.32 8.92 -12.63
C VAL A 208 10.21 7.69 -12.41
N SER A 209 10.09 6.67 -13.26
CA SER A 209 10.95 5.48 -13.24
C SER A 209 12.46 5.80 -13.28
N GLY A 210 12.85 6.94 -13.85
CA GLY A 210 14.24 7.39 -13.94
C GLY A 210 14.63 8.54 -13.00
N MET A 211 13.70 9.06 -12.20
CA MET A 211 13.84 10.36 -11.54
C MET A 211 14.83 10.37 -10.36
N PHE A 212 15.10 9.22 -9.74
CA PHE A 212 15.90 9.11 -8.51
C PHE A 212 17.11 8.17 -8.66
N PRO A 213 18.04 8.43 -9.60
CA PRO A 213 19.11 7.48 -9.95
C PRO A 213 20.03 7.14 -8.77
N ARG A 214 20.35 8.11 -7.91
CA ARG A 214 21.19 7.88 -6.72
C ARG A 214 20.49 6.97 -5.72
N LEU A 215 19.20 7.22 -5.43
CA LEU A 215 18.42 6.40 -4.51
C LEU A 215 18.23 4.99 -5.06
N GLN A 216 17.98 4.84 -6.36
CA GLN A 216 17.85 3.53 -7.00
C GLN A 216 19.14 2.69 -6.89
N ALA A 217 20.30 3.32 -7.10
CA ALA A 217 21.58 2.66 -6.86
C ALA A 217 21.76 2.25 -5.39
N GLU A 218 21.36 3.10 -4.45
CA GLU A 218 21.43 2.81 -3.01
C GLU A 218 20.50 1.65 -2.61
N MET A 219 19.24 1.66 -3.08
CA MET A 219 18.28 0.58 -2.88
C MET A 219 18.79 -0.77 -3.39
N LEU A 220 19.52 -0.78 -4.52
CA LEU A 220 20.11 -2.02 -5.04
C LEU A 220 21.18 -2.56 -4.09
N THR A 221 21.95 -1.69 -3.45
CA THR A 221 22.90 -2.12 -2.40
C THR A 221 22.19 -2.67 -1.17
N TRP A 222 21.01 -2.14 -0.81
CA TRP A 222 20.21 -2.65 0.30
C TRP A 222 19.74 -4.09 0.03
N ILE A 223 19.22 -4.37 -1.18
CA ILE A 223 18.81 -5.73 -1.59
C ILE A 223 19.99 -6.72 -1.55
N ARG A 224 21.20 -6.25 -1.87
CA ARG A 224 22.43 -7.06 -1.85
C ARG A 224 23.06 -7.22 -0.47
N GLY A 225 22.28 -7.05 0.60
CA GLY A 225 22.68 -7.37 1.98
C GLY A 225 23.24 -6.20 2.79
N LYS A 226 23.02 -4.95 2.36
CA LYS A 226 23.39 -3.75 3.13
C LYS A 226 22.20 -2.99 3.72
N ALA A 227 20.99 -3.56 3.68
CA ALA A 227 19.83 -2.98 4.34
C ALA A 227 20.05 -2.92 5.87
N LYS A 228 19.72 -1.79 6.50
CA LYS A 228 19.83 -1.64 7.96
C LYS A 228 18.59 -2.15 8.69
N SER A 229 17.47 -2.31 7.99
CA SER A 229 16.18 -2.78 8.52
C SER A 229 15.42 -3.59 7.48
N VAL A 230 14.44 -4.37 7.94
CA VAL A 230 13.52 -5.11 7.05
C VAL A 230 12.75 -4.13 6.18
N ASP A 231 12.26 -3.02 6.75
CA ASP A 231 11.58 -1.95 6.00
C ASP A 231 12.40 -1.41 4.83
N GLN A 232 13.69 -1.10 5.03
CA GLN A 232 14.54 -0.60 3.95
C GLN A 232 14.69 -1.61 2.82
N PHE A 233 14.91 -2.88 3.17
CA PHE A 233 14.97 -3.96 2.20
C PHE A 233 13.68 -4.04 1.38
N MET A 234 12.55 -3.92 2.08
CA MET A 234 11.21 -4.02 1.53
C MET A 234 10.85 -2.90 0.58
N TYR A 235 11.09 -1.66 0.99
CA TYR A 235 10.90 -0.51 0.13
C TYR A 235 11.76 -0.61 -1.13
N ALA A 236 13.01 -1.05 -1.00
CA ALA A 236 13.87 -1.28 -2.17
C ALA A 236 13.33 -2.39 -3.08
N ALA A 237 12.92 -3.52 -2.51
CA ALA A 237 12.39 -4.66 -3.26
C ALA A 237 11.10 -4.31 -4.02
N ALA A 238 10.25 -3.44 -3.47
CA ALA A 238 9.03 -2.98 -4.13
C ALA A 238 9.27 -1.85 -5.15
N ALA A 239 10.24 -0.96 -4.91
CA ALA A 239 10.50 0.18 -5.79
C ALA A 239 11.33 -0.19 -7.03
N LEU A 240 12.34 -1.07 -6.89
CA LEU A 240 13.30 -1.38 -7.95
C LEU A 240 12.75 -2.12 -9.19
N PRO A 241 11.68 -2.92 -9.11
CA PRO A 241 11.03 -3.45 -10.32
C PRO A 241 10.56 -2.37 -11.31
N ASN A 242 10.25 -1.16 -10.81
CA ASN A 242 9.80 -0.03 -11.62
C ASN A 242 10.93 0.94 -12.00
N SER A 243 12.17 0.65 -11.60
CA SER A 243 13.33 1.49 -11.91
C SER A 243 13.76 1.31 -13.37
N SER A 244 14.06 2.43 -14.05
CA SER A 244 14.70 2.42 -15.38
C SER A 244 16.21 2.59 -15.34
N VAL A 245 16.80 2.93 -14.17
CA VAL A 245 18.25 3.20 -14.03
C VAL A 245 19.02 1.94 -13.66
N VAL A 246 18.47 1.16 -12.73
CA VAL A 246 19.05 -0.12 -12.31
C VAL A 246 18.10 -1.27 -12.63
N GLN A 247 18.67 -2.41 -12.99
CA GLN A 247 17.93 -3.64 -13.27
C GLN A 247 18.25 -4.68 -12.21
N LEU A 248 17.20 -5.35 -11.71
CA LEU A 248 17.36 -6.51 -10.83
C LEU A 248 17.82 -7.70 -11.67
N THR A 249 18.92 -8.32 -11.23
CA THR A 249 19.37 -9.59 -11.81
C THR A 249 18.53 -10.75 -11.27
N GLN A 250 18.63 -11.92 -11.90
CA GLN A 250 18.02 -13.15 -11.38
C GLN A 250 18.53 -13.51 -9.98
N ASP A 251 19.79 -13.20 -9.67
CA ASP A 251 20.34 -13.41 -8.33
C ASP A 251 19.79 -12.41 -7.31
N ASP A 252 19.54 -11.16 -7.73
CA ASP A 252 18.86 -10.17 -6.88
C ASP A 252 17.44 -10.64 -6.56
N LEU A 253 16.67 -11.12 -7.55
CA LEU A 253 15.32 -11.66 -7.35
C LEU A 253 15.33 -12.89 -6.43
N LYS A 254 16.28 -13.81 -6.60
CA LYS A 254 16.46 -14.94 -5.67
C LYS A 254 16.85 -14.48 -4.27
N SER A 255 17.61 -13.41 -4.13
CA SER A 255 17.96 -12.82 -2.83
C SER A 255 16.71 -12.25 -2.15
N ILE A 256 15.86 -11.53 -2.89
CA ILE A 256 14.55 -11.03 -2.43
C ILE A 256 13.68 -12.18 -1.93
N SER A 257 13.53 -13.23 -2.74
CA SER A 257 12.75 -14.42 -2.37
C SER A 257 13.28 -15.08 -1.09
N ARG A 258 14.60 -15.30 -0.98
CA ARG A 258 15.21 -15.92 0.20
C ARG A 258 15.09 -15.06 1.46
N GLU A 259 15.27 -13.75 1.35
CA GLU A 259 15.13 -12.85 2.49
C GLU A 259 13.68 -12.84 2.98
N LYS A 260 12.70 -12.78 2.06
CA LYS A 260 11.26 -12.89 2.37
C LYS A 260 10.94 -14.18 3.12
N ASP A 261 11.42 -15.32 2.62
CA ASP A 261 11.20 -16.63 3.27
C ASP A 261 11.88 -16.74 4.64
N SER A 262 12.88 -15.90 4.90
CA SER A 262 13.57 -15.84 6.20
C SER A 262 12.82 -15.04 7.26
N TRP A 263 11.81 -14.25 6.89
CA TRP A 263 11.10 -13.43 7.86
C TRP A 263 10.25 -14.26 8.79
N LYS A 264 10.25 -13.85 10.05
CA LYS A 264 9.46 -14.52 11.08
C LYS A 264 7.99 -14.21 10.85
N LYS A 265 7.20 -15.25 10.70
CA LYS A 265 5.75 -15.19 10.69
C LYS A 265 5.22 -14.79 12.06
N CYS A 266 4.07 -14.14 12.05
CA CYS A 266 3.34 -13.76 13.24
C CYS A 266 2.75 -14.97 13.98
N PRO A 267 3.01 -15.13 15.29
CA PRO A 267 2.37 -16.17 16.09
C PRO A 267 0.85 -16.07 15.99
N GLY A 268 0.18 -17.15 15.58
CA GLY A 268 -1.28 -17.20 15.42
C GLY A 268 -1.82 -16.57 14.12
N TYR A 269 -0.99 -15.82 13.37
CA TYR A 269 -1.41 -15.12 12.14
C TYR A 269 -0.36 -15.29 11.05
N PRO A 270 -0.14 -16.52 10.56
CA PRO A 270 1.07 -16.84 9.80
C PRO A 270 1.08 -16.24 8.37
N GLY A 271 -0.04 -15.62 7.93
CA GLY A 271 -0.09 -14.73 6.77
C GLY A 271 0.57 -13.35 6.97
N PHE A 272 0.96 -12.99 8.19
CA PHE A 272 1.58 -11.70 8.54
C PHE A 272 3.02 -11.87 9.03
N VAL A 273 3.82 -10.80 8.91
CA VAL A 273 5.24 -10.78 9.27
C VAL A 273 5.52 -9.95 10.52
N LEU A 274 6.54 -10.31 11.29
CA LEU A 274 7.02 -9.52 12.43
C LEU A 274 7.90 -8.34 11.97
N VAL A 275 7.66 -7.16 12.54
CA VAL A 275 8.36 -5.91 12.17
C VAL A 275 9.85 -5.94 12.51
N SER A 276 10.24 -6.68 13.54
CA SER A 276 11.62 -6.74 13.99
C SER A 276 12.07 -8.15 14.34
N LYS A 277 13.38 -8.39 14.19
CA LYS A 277 14.07 -9.57 14.73
C LYS A 277 14.22 -9.48 16.26
N THR A 278 14.05 -8.28 16.85
CA THR A 278 14.02 -7.99 18.30
C THR A 278 12.59 -7.77 18.79
N GLN A 279 12.26 -8.25 19.99
CA GLN A 279 10.91 -8.59 20.47
C GLN A 279 9.91 -7.42 20.67
N ASP A 280 10.27 -6.17 20.38
CA ASP A 280 9.50 -5.00 20.84
C ASP A 280 8.50 -4.42 19.82
N LEU A 281 8.45 -4.93 18.60
CA LEU A 281 7.50 -4.49 17.56
C LEU A 281 6.73 -5.70 17.02
N GLY A 282 5.40 -5.63 17.09
CA GLY A 282 4.48 -6.73 16.78
C GLY A 282 4.34 -7.07 15.30
N CYS A 283 3.17 -7.59 14.95
CA CYS A 283 2.81 -8.02 13.59
C CYS A 283 2.52 -6.86 12.65
N SER A 284 2.97 -6.94 11.40
CA SER A 284 2.75 -5.89 10.38
C SER A 284 1.99 -6.34 9.14
N LEU A 285 0.88 -5.62 8.90
CA LEU A 285 0.11 -5.67 7.66
C LEU A 285 0.84 -4.92 6.55
N ASN A 286 1.45 -3.79 6.88
CA ASN A 286 2.13 -2.93 5.92
C ASN A 286 3.34 -3.59 5.27
N MET A 287 4.21 -4.17 6.09
CA MET A 287 5.32 -4.94 5.56
C MET A 287 4.82 -6.11 4.72
N THR A 288 3.70 -6.75 5.09
CA THR A 288 3.13 -7.86 4.31
C THR A 288 2.71 -7.40 2.91
N VAL A 289 2.07 -6.24 2.78
CA VAL A 289 1.58 -5.79 1.47
C VAL A 289 2.69 -5.22 0.60
N ILE A 290 3.69 -4.52 1.16
CA ILE A 290 4.90 -4.18 0.40
C ILE A 290 5.55 -5.47 -0.12
N ALA A 291 5.59 -6.54 0.71
CA ALA A 291 6.29 -7.78 0.36
C ALA A 291 5.67 -8.41 -0.87
N GLN A 292 4.34 -8.41 -0.92
CA GLN A 292 3.60 -9.01 -2.01
C GLN A 292 3.77 -8.23 -3.31
N LYS A 293 3.85 -6.90 -3.24
CA LYS A 293 4.13 -6.07 -4.42
C LYS A 293 5.55 -6.24 -4.97
N ALA A 294 6.50 -6.64 -4.14
CA ALA A 294 7.91 -6.80 -4.51
C ALA A 294 8.26 -8.11 -5.25
N VAL A 295 7.28 -8.98 -5.54
CA VAL A 295 7.46 -10.36 -6.10
C VAL A 295 6.66 -10.57 -7.38
#